data_AF-A0A2N2IYM7-F1
#
_entry.id   AF-A0A2N2IYM7-F1
#
_cell.length_a   1.000
_cell.length_b   1.000
_cell.length_c   1.000
_cell.angle_alpha   90.00
_cell.angle_beta   90.00
_cell.angle_gamma   90.00
#
_symmetry.space_group_name_H-M   'P 1'
#
loop_
_entity.id
_entity.type
_entity.pdbx_description
1 polymer ?
#
loop_
_entity_poly.entity_id
_entity_poly.type
_entity_poly.pdbx_seq_one_letter_code
_entity_poly.pdbx_strand_id
1 'polypeptide(L)'
;GGTPMGSVMSSFITDQKSERPIGMPNYAMVSRDYCNMNARMDFHFIMIDAVASPEPRSNHIKFRFKGGGTSLTRRRRRALCIGEIFEHYGFSVNVKEDLVNASLQGANREAIEEKLVMVGRILGFTRLLDAAMGDDAMIGRVARAFMEGNYALSGLAAGEQQDQA
;
A
#
# COMPACT_ATOMS: atom_id res chain seq x y z
N GLY A 1 -22.66 -40.99 10.92
CA GLY A 1 -23.00 -40.31 9.66
C GLY A 1 -22.60 -38.86 9.82
N GLY A 2 -21.68 -38.38 8.97
CA GLY A 2 -20.85 -37.21 9.22
C GLY A 2 -21.57 -35.86 9.26
N THR A 3 -21.07 -35.00 10.13
CA THR A 3 -21.38 -33.57 10.25
C THR A 3 -20.92 -32.82 8.98
N PRO A 4 -21.72 -31.92 8.39
CA PRO A 4 -21.29 -31.15 7.23
C PRO A 4 -20.18 -30.17 7.64
N MET A 5 -19.07 -30.24 6.91
CA MET A 5 -17.90 -29.36 7.06
C MET A 5 -18.33 -27.90 6.85
N GLY A 6 -18.08 -27.06 7.86
CA GLY A 6 -18.34 -25.62 7.80
C GLY A 6 -17.58 -24.96 6.66
N SER A 7 -18.31 -24.36 5.73
CA SER A 7 -17.75 -23.48 4.71
C SER A 7 -17.56 -22.10 5.34
N VAL A 8 -16.35 -21.79 5.79
CA VAL A 8 -15.95 -20.41 6.12
C VAL A 8 -15.69 -19.71 4.79
N MET A 9 -16.75 -19.27 4.11
CA MET A 9 -16.57 -18.37 2.99
C MET A 9 -16.11 -17.02 3.52
N SER A 10 -14.87 -16.69 3.15
CA SER A 10 -14.12 -15.56 3.62
C SER A 10 -14.82 -14.23 3.32
N SER A 11 -15.02 -13.43 4.36
CA SER A 11 -15.52 -12.05 4.28
C SER A 11 -14.62 -11.08 3.49
N PHE A 12 -13.53 -11.55 2.86
CA PHE A 12 -12.64 -10.75 2.02
C PHE A 12 -13.25 -10.35 0.67
N ILE A 13 -14.32 -11.01 0.21
CA ILE A 13 -14.95 -10.73 -1.10
C ILE A 13 -16.01 -9.60 -1.03
N THR A 14 -16.63 -9.37 0.13
CA THR A 14 -17.74 -8.42 0.30
C THR A 14 -17.31 -7.00 0.73
N ASP A 15 -16.02 -6.73 0.88
CA ASP A 15 -15.49 -5.44 1.35
C ASP A 15 -15.44 -4.34 0.27
N GLN A 16 -16.37 -4.35 -0.68
CA GLN A 16 -16.45 -3.32 -1.73
C GLN A 16 -17.32 -2.11 -1.34
N LYS A 17 -18.03 -2.14 -0.20
CA LYS A 17 -19.14 -1.18 0.03
C LYS A 17 -19.23 -0.49 1.40
N SER A 18 -18.35 -0.74 2.36
CA SER A 18 -18.47 -0.11 3.69
C SER A 18 -17.41 0.97 3.90
N GLU A 19 -17.85 2.20 4.12
CA GLU A 19 -17.07 3.19 4.86
C GLU A 19 -16.83 2.61 6.26
N ARG A 20 -15.59 2.19 6.53
CA ARG A 20 -15.26 1.52 7.78
C ARG A 20 -15.03 2.56 8.88
N PRO A 21 -15.54 2.36 10.12
CA PRO A 21 -15.40 3.34 11.20
C PRO A 21 -13.93 3.70 11.51
N ILE A 22 -13.68 4.99 11.73
CA ILE A 22 -12.41 5.54 12.24
C ILE A 22 -12.23 5.10 13.71
N GLY A 23 -10.99 4.89 14.15
CA GLY A 23 -10.68 4.57 15.56
C GLY A 23 -10.74 3.09 15.92
N MET A 24 -10.87 2.20 14.94
CA MET A 24 -10.72 0.76 15.13
C MET A 24 -9.23 0.38 15.31
N PRO A 25 -8.91 -0.60 16.16
CA PRO A 25 -7.53 -1.01 16.43
C PRO A 25 -6.80 -1.54 15.19
N ASN A 26 -5.49 -1.32 15.20
CA ASN A 26 -4.54 -1.94 14.29
C ASN A 26 -4.07 -3.27 14.88
N TYR A 27 -3.85 -4.27 14.03
CA TYR A 27 -3.38 -5.57 14.46
C TYR A 27 -2.12 -5.93 13.68
N ALA A 28 -1.15 -6.51 14.39
CA ALA A 28 0.03 -7.08 13.79
C ALA A 28 0.34 -8.42 14.46
N MET A 29 0.72 -9.40 13.66
CA MET A 29 1.26 -10.68 14.09
C MET A 29 2.62 -10.85 13.43
N VAL A 30 3.66 -11.01 14.25
CA VAL A 30 5.02 -11.19 13.78
C VAL A 30 5.57 -12.45 14.43
N SER A 31 6.17 -13.32 13.60
CA SER A 31 6.93 -14.48 14.04
C SER A 31 8.33 -14.42 13.43
N ARG A 32 9.11 -15.50 13.54
CA ARG A 32 10.48 -15.56 13.02
C ARG A 32 10.56 -15.22 11.52
N ASP A 33 9.66 -15.79 10.72
CA ASP A 33 9.71 -15.71 9.26
C ASP A 33 8.38 -15.21 8.66
N TYR A 34 7.44 -14.74 9.49
CA TYR A 34 6.11 -14.30 9.06
C TYR A 34 5.73 -12.95 9.66
N CYS A 35 5.10 -12.11 8.85
CA CYS A 35 4.50 -10.86 9.28
C CYS A 35 3.12 -10.68 8.64
N ASN A 36 2.10 -10.50 9.47
CA ASN A 36 0.79 -10.02 9.05
C ASN A 36 0.49 -8.71 9.75
N MET A 37 0.02 -7.71 9.02
CA MET A 37 -0.39 -6.43 9.58
C MET A 37 -1.68 -5.97 8.90
N ASN A 38 -2.64 -5.57 9.73
CA ASN A 38 -3.85 -4.89 9.32
C ASN A 38 -3.87 -3.53 10.01
N ALA A 39 -3.72 -2.48 9.22
CA ALA A 39 -3.60 -1.12 9.72
C ALA A 39 -4.68 -0.21 9.14
N ARG A 40 -5.19 0.65 10.02
CA ARG A 40 -6.06 1.77 9.76
C ARG A 40 -5.29 3.02 10.17
N MET A 41 -4.80 3.74 9.16
CA MET A 41 -4.06 4.98 9.38
C MET A 41 -4.92 6.12 8.86
N ASP A 42 -5.63 6.76 9.78
CA ASP A 42 -6.67 7.75 9.50
C ASP A 42 -7.76 7.17 8.57
N PHE A 43 -7.80 7.61 7.31
CA PHE A 43 -8.76 7.17 6.31
C PHE A 43 -8.22 6.05 5.40
N HIS A 44 -6.99 5.57 5.65
CA HIS A 44 -6.35 4.53 4.87
C HIS A 44 -6.47 3.17 5.53
N PHE A 45 -6.84 2.16 4.74
CA PHE A 45 -6.77 0.76 5.13
C PHE A 45 -5.61 0.09 4.40
N ILE A 46 -4.75 -0.56 5.17
CA ILE A 46 -3.56 -1.24 4.67
C ILE A 46 -3.52 -2.66 5.22
N MET A 47 -3.24 -3.62 4.34
CA MET A 47 -2.92 -4.99 4.71
C MET A 47 -1.55 -5.38 4.19
N ILE A 48 -0.75 -6.01 5.03
CA ILE A 48 0.52 -6.64 4.67
C ILE A 48 0.46 -8.09 5.13
N ASP A 49 0.87 -9.00 4.25
CA ASP A 49 1.05 -10.43 4.53
C ASP A 49 2.36 -10.86 3.88
N ALA A 50 3.33 -11.29 4.68
CA ALA A 50 4.68 -11.55 4.21
C ALA A 50 5.32 -12.78 4.87
N VAL A 51 6.03 -13.57 4.07
CA VAL A 51 6.89 -14.67 4.50
C VAL A 51 8.30 -14.43 4.00
N ALA A 52 9.26 -14.46 4.92
CA ALA A 52 10.70 -14.31 4.69
C ALA A 52 11.44 -15.51 5.29
N SER A 53 11.36 -16.66 4.62
CA SER A 53 11.93 -17.94 5.07
C SER A 53 13.18 -18.32 4.27
N PRO A 54 13.92 -19.35 4.70
CA PRO A 54 15.02 -19.93 3.91
C PRO A 54 14.61 -20.56 2.57
N GLU A 55 13.33 -20.94 2.37
CA GLU A 55 12.83 -21.54 1.13
C GLU A 55 12.22 -20.48 0.21
N PRO A 56 12.89 -20.06 -0.88
CA PRO A 56 12.45 -18.95 -1.72
C PRO A 56 11.07 -19.13 -2.33
N ARG A 57 10.64 -20.37 -2.64
CA ARG A 57 9.32 -20.61 -3.25
C ARG A 57 8.15 -20.26 -2.32
N SER A 58 8.37 -20.33 -1.00
CA SER A 58 7.34 -19.98 -0.01
C SER A 58 7.28 -18.47 0.28
N ASN A 59 8.36 -17.77 -0.03
CA ASN A 59 8.54 -16.37 0.28
C ASN A 59 7.63 -15.49 -0.57
N HIS A 60 7.01 -14.52 0.10
CA HIS A 60 6.13 -13.57 -0.56
C HIS A 60 5.93 -12.31 0.26
N ILE A 61 5.47 -11.26 -0.42
CA ILE A 61 4.89 -10.07 0.16
C ILE A 61 3.59 -9.81 -0.59
N LYS A 62 2.48 -9.66 0.13
CA LYS A 62 1.22 -9.13 -0.38
C LYS A 62 0.93 -7.83 0.34
N PHE A 63 0.64 -6.80 -0.44
CA PHE A 63 0.27 -5.49 0.04
C PHE A 63 -1.08 -5.11 -0.55
N ARG A 64 -1.99 -4.62 0.30
CA ARG A 64 -3.23 -3.99 -0.13
C ARG A 64 -3.35 -2.62 0.51
N PHE A 65 -3.75 -1.64 -0.30
CA PHE A 65 -4.05 -0.28 0.15
C PHE A 65 -5.39 0.18 -0.40
N LYS A 66 -6.21 0.83 0.42
CA LYS A 66 -7.50 1.41 0.00
C LYS A 66 -7.90 2.60 0.87
N GLY A 67 -8.72 3.50 0.32
CA GLY A 67 -9.36 4.57 1.07
C GLY A 67 -8.52 5.85 1.11
N GLY A 68 -8.99 6.86 1.83
CA GLY A 68 -8.38 8.19 1.98
C GLY A 68 -9.44 9.27 2.21
N GLY A 69 -9.07 10.36 2.88
CA GLY A 69 -10.00 11.40 3.36
C GLY A 69 -10.35 12.48 2.33
N THR A 70 -10.13 12.20 1.04
CA THR A 70 -10.15 13.20 -0.03
C THR A 70 -11.07 12.81 -1.20
N SER A 71 -11.16 13.64 -2.24
CA SER A 71 -12.00 13.38 -3.42
C SER A 71 -11.56 12.09 -4.14
N LEU A 72 -12.50 11.38 -4.76
CA LEU A 72 -12.21 10.12 -5.47
C LEU A 72 -11.09 10.29 -6.51
N THR A 73 -11.05 11.42 -7.22
CA THR A 73 -9.98 11.74 -8.18
C THR A 73 -8.60 11.75 -7.51
N ARG A 74 -8.45 12.43 -6.36
CA ARG A 74 -7.18 12.43 -5.61
C ARG A 74 -6.82 11.04 -5.08
N ARG A 75 -7.81 10.26 -4.66
CA ARG A 75 -7.60 8.87 -4.23
C ARG A 75 -7.11 7.97 -5.36
N ARG A 76 -7.68 8.09 -6.56
CA ARG A 76 -7.24 7.38 -7.76
C ARG A 76 -5.78 7.71 -8.12
N ARG A 77 -5.43 9.00 -8.14
CA ARG A 77 -4.04 9.46 -8.40
C ARG A 77 -3.04 8.89 -7.39
N ARG A 78 -3.39 8.90 -6.10
CA ARG A 78 -2.57 8.24 -5.07
C ARG A 78 -2.43 6.75 -5.33
N ALA A 79 -3.51 6.06 -5.67
CA ALA A 79 -3.48 4.63 -5.95
C ALA A 79 -2.56 4.32 -7.14
N LEU A 80 -2.59 5.14 -8.20
CA LEU A 80 -1.66 5.06 -9.32
C LEU A 80 -0.22 5.33 -8.88
N CYS A 81 0.03 6.37 -8.08
CA CYS A 81 1.36 6.71 -7.58
C CYS A 81 1.97 5.57 -6.74
N ILE A 82 1.18 4.99 -5.82
CA ILE A 82 1.60 3.81 -5.05
C ILE A 82 1.87 2.65 -6.01
N GLY A 83 1.01 2.43 -7.00
CA GLY A 83 1.21 1.39 -8.01
C GLY A 83 2.54 1.52 -8.74
N GLU A 84 2.87 2.71 -9.26
CA GLU A 84 4.14 2.99 -9.94
C GLU A 84 5.35 2.72 -9.04
N ILE A 85 5.27 3.07 -7.75
CA ILE A 85 6.34 2.76 -6.79
C ILE A 85 6.49 1.25 -6.66
N PHE A 86 5.42 0.50 -6.41
CA PHE A 86 5.51 -0.96 -6.24
C PHE A 86 6.02 -1.67 -7.51
N GLU A 87 5.58 -1.26 -8.70
CA GLU A 87 6.06 -1.78 -9.97
C GLU A 87 7.58 -1.56 -10.13
N HIS A 88 8.07 -0.36 -9.82
CA HIS A 88 9.51 -0.06 -9.85
C HIS A 88 10.33 -0.99 -8.96
N TYR A 89 9.80 -1.38 -7.80
CA TYR A 89 10.47 -2.31 -6.88
C TYR A 89 10.29 -3.79 -7.23
N GLY A 90 9.64 -4.11 -8.37
CA GLY A 90 9.53 -5.46 -8.92
C GLY A 90 8.28 -6.22 -8.50
N PHE A 91 7.27 -5.54 -7.95
CA PHE A 91 5.99 -6.17 -7.61
C PHE A 91 5.07 -6.27 -8.82
N SER A 92 4.26 -7.33 -8.87
CA SER A 92 3.07 -7.35 -9.71
C SER A 92 1.98 -6.50 -9.06
N VAL A 93 1.40 -5.57 -9.81
CA VAL A 93 0.47 -4.57 -9.29
C VAL A 93 -0.87 -4.61 -10.05
N ASN A 94 -1.96 -4.46 -9.31
CA ASN A 94 -3.29 -4.22 -9.83
C ASN A 94 -3.91 -3.03 -9.12
N VAL A 95 -4.16 -1.95 -9.86
CA VAL A 95 -4.86 -0.77 -9.39
C VAL A 95 -6.28 -0.77 -9.96
N LYS A 96 -7.27 -0.63 -9.09
CA LYS A 96 -8.67 -0.42 -9.46
C LYS A 96 -9.24 0.71 -8.62
N GLU A 97 -9.57 1.83 -9.25
CA GLU A 97 -10.09 3.01 -8.53
C GLU A 97 -9.10 3.51 -7.48
N ASP A 98 -9.45 3.45 -6.20
CA ASP A 98 -8.61 3.80 -5.06
C ASP A 98 -7.99 2.58 -4.35
N LEU A 99 -8.16 1.38 -4.92
CA LEU A 99 -7.63 0.13 -4.41
C LEU A 99 -6.33 -0.23 -5.15
N VAL A 100 -5.28 -0.52 -4.38
CA VAL A 100 -4.03 -1.09 -4.87
C VAL A 100 -3.86 -2.48 -4.26
N ASN A 101 -3.61 -3.47 -5.11
CA ASN A 101 -3.05 -4.76 -4.72
C ASN A 101 -1.67 -4.89 -5.34
N ALA A 102 -0.64 -5.13 -4.53
CA ALA A 102 0.70 -5.41 -4.98
C ALA A 102 1.21 -6.72 -4.39
N SER A 103 1.94 -7.51 -5.17
CA SER A 103 2.47 -8.79 -4.72
C SER A 103 3.85 -9.11 -5.31
N LEU A 104 4.70 -9.70 -4.48
CA LEU A 104 6.00 -10.27 -4.86
C LEU A 104 6.06 -11.69 -4.31
N GLN A 105 6.58 -12.64 -5.09
CA GLN A 105 6.70 -14.04 -4.68
C GLN A 105 7.96 -14.68 -5.25
N GLY A 106 8.51 -15.68 -4.56
CA GLY A 106 9.58 -16.51 -5.10
C GLY A 106 10.99 -15.94 -4.91
N ALA A 107 11.13 -14.83 -4.17
CA ALA A 107 12.41 -14.20 -3.90
C ALA A 107 13.14 -14.85 -2.70
N ASN A 108 14.46 -14.75 -2.66
CA ASN A 108 15.22 -15.19 -1.48
C ASN A 108 14.92 -14.32 -0.25
N ARG A 109 15.32 -14.80 0.93
CA ARG A 109 15.00 -14.15 2.22
C ARG A 109 15.48 -12.71 2.26
N GLU A 110 16.72 -12.48 1.84
CA GLU A 110 17.39 -11.19 1.88
C GLU A 110 16.65 -10.16 1.02
N ALA A 111 16.22 -10.55 -0.18
CA ALA A 111 15.42 -9.70 -1.05
C ALA A 111 14.05 -9.38 -0.43
N ILE A 112 13.37 -10.35 0.20
CA ILE A 112 12.09 -10.07 0.89
C ILE A 112 12.30 -9.06 2.01
N GLU A 113 13.32 -9.24 2.84
CA GLU A 113 13.64 -8.34 3.95
C GLU A 113 13.94 -6.92 3.43
N GLU A 114 14.71 -6.78 2.35
CA GLU A 114 14.96 -5.50 1.68
C GLU A 114 13.67 -4.84 1.18
N LYS A 115 12.79 -5.60 0.51
CA LYS A 115 11.51 -5.08 0.02
C LYS A 115 10.56 -4.73 1.18
N LEU A 116 10.61 -5.44 2.30
CA LEU A 116 9.82 -5.10 3.49
C LEU A 116 10.26 -3.76 4.12
N VAL A 117 11.55 -3.41 4.06
CA VAL A 117 12.01 -2.06 4.45
C VAL A 117 11.35 -0.98 3.59
N MET A 118 11.30 -1.20 2.27
CA MET A 118 10.60 -0.30 1.35
C MET A 118 9.10 -0.20 1.66
N VAL A 119 8.43 -1.34 1.88
CA VAL A 119 7.01 -1.37 2.27
C VAL A 119 6.79 -0.58 3.55
N GLY A 120 7.66 -0.72 4.55
CA GLY A 120 7.59 0.07 5.79
C GLY A 120 7.67 1.58 5.54
N ARG A 121 8.57 2.03 4.64
CA ARG A 121 8.67 3.44 4.25
C ARG A 121 7.40 3.95 3.58
N ILE A 122 6.76 3.12 2.75
CA ILE A 122 5.52 3.49 2.07
C ILE A 122 4.38 3.77 3.05
N LEU A 123 4.34 3.07 4.19
CA LEU A 123 3.32 3.31 5.22
C LEU A 123 3.34 4.75 5.72
N GLY A 124 4.53 5.28 6.03
CA GLY A 124 4.69 6.68 6.43
C GLY A 124 4.41 7.64 5.28
N PHE A 125 4.93 7.33 4.09
CA PHE A 125 4.83 8.18 2.91
C PHE A 125 3.37 8.39 2.43
N THR A 126 2.52 7.36 2.55
CA THR A 126 1.11 7.43 2.11
C THR A 126 0.31 8.56 2.77
N ARG A 127 0.70 9.00 3.97
CA ARG A 127 0.07 10.12 4.70
C ARG A 127 0.24 11.47 3.99
N LEU A 128 1.30 11.65 3.21
CA LEU A 128 1.60 12.90 2.50
C LEU A 128 0.90 12.98 1.14
N LEU A 129 0.48 11.83 0.61
CA LEU A 129 -0.03 11.72 -0.76
C LEU A 129 -1.39 12.39 -0.94
N ASP A 130 -2.23 12.47 0.10
CA ASP A 130 -3.54 13.14 -0.01
C ASP A 130 -3.43 14.61 -0.40
N ALA A 131 -2.44 15.31 0.16
CA ALA A 131 -2.19 16.72 -0.14
C ALA A 131 -1.49 16.89 -1.50
N ALA A 132 -0.57 15.98 -1.84
CA ALA A 132 0.29 16.11 -3.02
C ALA A 132 -0.40 15.82 -4.37
N MET A 133 -1.54 15.10 -4.39
CA MET A 133 -2.18 14.62 -5.63
C MET A 133 -3.08 15.67 -6.33
N GLY A 134 -2.57 16.89 -6.51
CA GLY A 134 -3.30 18.03 -7.11
C GLY A 134 -3.70 17.83 -8.57
N ASP A 135 -2.81 17.22 -9.36
CA ASP A 135 -3.00 16.92 -10.80
C ASP A 135 -2.38 15.57 -11.17
N ASP A 136 -2.45 15.19 -12.44
CA ASP A 136 -1.93 13.92 -12.94
C ASP A 136 -0.40 13.92 -13.08
N ALA A 137 0.23 15.09 -13.27
CA ALA A 137 1.69 15.20 -13.35
C ALA A 137 2.37 14.94 -12.00
N MET A 138 1.65 15.15 -10.89
CA MET A 138 2.13 14.84 -9.54
C MET A 138 2.35 13.35 -9.30
N ILE A 139 1.67 12.45 -10.02
CA ILE A 139 1.79 10.99 -9.83
C ILE A 139 3.25 10.56 -9.98
N GLY A 140 3.83 10.79 -11.16
CA GLY A 140 5.20 10.39 -11.47
C GLY A 140 6.25 11.20 -10.71
N ARG A 141 6.00 12.49 -10.44
CA ARG A 141 6.92 13.34 -9.65
C ARG A 141 7.07 12.83 -8.22
N VAL A 142 5.96 12.47 -7.59
CA VAL A 142 5.92 11.97 -6.22
C VAL A 142 6.45 10.53 -6.15
N ALA A 143 6.14 9.68 -7.14
CA ALA A 143 6.72 8.34 -7.24
C ALA A 143 8.25 8.40 -7.33
N ARG A 144 8.78 9.28 -8.18
CA ARG A 144 10.23 9.52 -8.30
C ARG A 144 10.85 10.02 -7.00
N ALA A 145 10.20 10.97 -6.31
CA ALA A 145 10.68 11.46 -5.03
C ALA A 145 10.83 10.35 -3.98
N PHE A 146 9.90 9.39 -3.96
CA PHE A 146 10.02 8.20 -3.10
C PHE A 146 11.24 7.35 -3.46
N MET A 147 11.47 7.11 -4.75
CA MET A 147 12.61 6.33 -5.25
C MET A 147 13.95 7.00 -4.93
N GLU A 148 13.99 8.33 -4.96
CA GLU A 148 15.16 9.15 -4.62
C GLU A 148 15.35 9.34 -3.10
N GLY A 149 14.44 8.83 -2.26
CA GLY A 149 14.52 8.96 -0.81
C GLY A 149 14.03 10.31 -0.26
N ASN A 150 13.43 11.16 -1.10
CA ASN A 150 12.77 12.40 -0.67
C ASN A 150 11.39 12.12 -0.06
N TYR A 151 11.38 11.47 1.10
CA TYR A 151 10.15 11.10 1.81
C TYR A 151 9.40 12.28 2.43
N ALA A 152 10.01 13.47 2.47
CA ALA A 152 9.38 14.69 2.94
C ALA A 152 8.70 15.50 1.82
N LEU A 153 8.85 15.08 0.55
CA LEU A 153 8.41 15.83 -0.63
C LEU A 153 8.93 17.28 -0.67
N SER A 154 10.12 17.50 -0.11
CA SER A 154 10.79 18.79 -0.09
C SER A 154 11.01 19.29 -1.52
N GLY A 155 10.64 20.54 -1.79
CA GLY A 155 10.79 21.15 -3.12
C GLY A 155 9.70 20.80 -4.15
N LEU A 156 8.76 19.90 -3.84
CA LEU A 156 7.62 19.59 -4.72
C LEU A 156 6.40 20.47 -4.46
N ALA A 157 6.25 20.99 -3.24
CA ALA A 157 5.13 21.85 -2.83
C ALA A 157 5.22 23.30 -3.36
N ALA A 158 6.37 23.72 -3.93
CA ALA A 158 6.63 25.12 -4.32
C ALA A 158 6.11 25.49 -5.73
N GLY A 159 5.33 24.63 -6.39
CA GLY A 159 4.92 24.80 -7.79
C GLY A 159 3.61 25.56 -8.04
N GLU A 160 2.88 25.99 -7.00
CA GLU A 160 1.53 26.59 -7.17
C GLU A 160 1.44 28.10 -6.81
N GLN A 161 2.57 28.80 -6.72
CA GLN A 161 2.59 30.27 -6.55
C GLN A 161 3.55 30.94 -7.53
N GLN A 162 3.30 30.77 -8.83
CA GLN A 162 3.93 31.57 -9.89
C GLN A 162 3.02 31.52 -11.13
N ASP A 163 1.83 32.13 -11.02
CA ASP A 163 1.00 32.50 -12.18
C ASP A 163 -0.09 33.52 -11.78
N GLN A 164 0.31 34.54 -11.01
CA GLN A 164 -0.42 35.81 -10.89
C GLN A 164 0.60 36.95 -10.88
N ALA A 165 1.02 37.36 -12.07
CA ALA A 165 1.64 38.66 -12.35
C ALA A 165 1.16 39.13 -13.73
#